data_AF-A0A9C8GJQ3-F1
#
_entry.id   AF-A0A9C8GJQ3-F1
#
_cell.length_a   1.000
_cell.length_b   1.000
_cell.length_c   1.000
_cell.angle_alpha   90.00
_cell.angle_beta   90.00
_cell.angle_gamma   90.00
#
_symmetry.space_group_name_H-M   'P 1'
#
loop_
_entity.id
_entity.type
_entity.pdbx_description
1 polymer ?
#
loop_
_entity_poly.entity_id
_entity_poly.type
_entity_poly.pdbx_seq_one_letter_code
_entity_poly.pdbx_strand_id
1 'polypeptide(L)'
;MRGSHVIILGLARQGKALARFLAREGARVTVSDLRDPDELAGTLDELADVPADVPLRYVLGEHPLSLLDGADLLCLSGGVPLDIPIVEEARARGIPL
;
A
#
# COMPACT_ATOMS: atom_id res chain seq x y z
N MET A 1 -10.03 10.24 -5.87
CA MET A 1 -9.27 8.99 -5.78
C MET A 1 -9.25 8.22 -7.09
N ARG A 2 -10.31 8.24 -7.92
CA ARG A 2 -10.28 7.58 -9.23
C ARG A 2 -9.06 8.02 -10.05
N GLY A 3 -8.25 7.06 -10.47
CA GLY A 3 -7.03 7.28 -11.24
C GLY A 3 -5.78 7.64 -10.41
N SER A 4 -5.93 7.98 -9.14
CA SER A 4 -4.78 8.27 -8.26
C SER A 4 -3.98 7.01 -7.98
N HIS A 5 -2.65 7.15 -7.91
CA HIS A 5 -1.74 6.09 -7.52
C HIS A 5 -1.40 6.22 -6.03
N VAL A 6 -1.92 5.29 -5.23
CA VAL A 6 -1.77 5.29 -3.77
C VAL A 6 -0.90 4.12 -3.33
N ILE A 7 0.10 4.42 -2.52
CA ILE A 7 0.94 3.42 -1.85
C ILE A 7 0.47 3.28 -0.41
N ILE A 8 0.32 2.05 0.07
CA ILE A 8 -0.01 1.77 1.47
C ILE A 8 1.12 0.94 2.07
N LEU A 9 1.75 1.42 3.14
CA LEU A 9 2.72 0.65 3.90
C LEU A 9 2.04 -0.08 5.04
N GLY A 10 2.22 -1.39 5.07
CA GLY A 10 1.65 -2.31 6.05
C GLY A 10 0.24 -2.78 5.69
N LEU A 11 0.06 -4.10 5.69
CA LEU A 11 -1.20 -4.80 5.44
C LEU A 11 -1.83 -5.32 6.74
N ALA A 12 -1.63 -4.61 7.86
CA ALA A 12 -2.36 -4.88 9.10
C ALA A 12 -3.87 -4.51 8.95
N ARG A 13 -4.63 -4.53 10.04
CA ARG A 13 -6.09 -4.29 10.02
C ARG A 13 -6.49 -3.01 9.26
N GLN A 14 -5.81 -1.89 9.51
CA GLN A 14 -6.14 -0.60 8.89
C GLN A 14 -5.70 -0.56 7.42
N GLY A 15 -4.52 -1.07 7.11
CA GLY A 15 -3.98 -1.08 5.74
C GLY A 15 -4.84 -1.92 4.80
N LYS A 16 -5.28 -3.10 5.25
CA LYS A 16 -6.23 -3.96 4.52
C LYS A 16 -7.56 -3.25 4.24
N ALA A 17 -8.16 -2.61 5.25
CA ALA A 17 -9.42 -1.91 5.09
C ALA A 17 -9.31 -0.74 4.10
N LEU A 18 -8.22 0.04 4.22
CA LEU A 18 -7.94 1.17 3.34
C LEU A 18 -7.67 0.72 1.90
N ALA A 19 -6.89 -0.35 1.72
CA ALA A 19 -6.61 -0.92 0.40
C ALA A 19 -7.91 -1.32 -0.30
N ARG A 20 -8.78 -2.08 0.40
CA ARG A 20 -10.09 -2.49 -0.14
C ARG A 20 -10.96 -1.29 -0.52
N PHE A 21 -11.02 -0.28 0.35
CA PHE A 21 -11.82 0.91 0.11
C PHE A 21 -11.33 1.71 -1.10
N LEU A 22 -10.04 2.06 -1.15
CA LEU A 22 -9.46 2.85 -2.24
C LEU A 22 -9.51 2.14 -3.59
N ALA A 23 -9.28 0.83 -3.57
CA ALA A 23 -9.41 -0.02 -4.75
C ALA A 23 -10.83 0.05 -5.32
N ARG A 24 -11.87 -0.05 -4.47
CA ARG A 24 -13.29 0.11 -4.89
C ARG A 24 -13.63 1.51 -5.39
N GLU A 25 -12.97 2.55 -4.87
CA GLU A 25 -13.09 3.93 -5.35
C GLU A 25 -12.34 4.20 -6.68
N GLY A 26 -11.68 3.17 -7.24
CA GLY A 26 -10.99 3.24 -8.54
C GLY A 26 -9.60 3.85 -8.47
N ALA A 27 -8.96 3.89 -7.30
CA ALA A 27 -7.54 4.21 -7.18
C ALA A 27 -6.69 3.02 -7.64
N ARG A 28 -5.51 3.29 -8.18
CA ARG A 28 -4.44 2.30 -8.36
C ARG A 28 -3.73 2.14 -7.03
N VAL A 29 -3.95 1.02 -6.35
CA VAL A 29 -3.42 0.78 -5.02
C VAL A 29 -2.25 -0.20 -5.10
N THR A 30 -1.10 0.18 -4.55
CA THR A 30 -0.02 -0.76 -4.27
C THR A 30 0.16 -0.86 -2.76
N VAL A 31 -0.03 -2.04 -2.20
CA VAL A 31 0.28 -2.31 -0.79
C VAL A 31 1.66 -2.93 -0.69
N SER A 32 2.45 -2.46 0.27
CA SER A 32 3.76 -2.99 0.56
C SER A 32 3.88 -3.38 2.02
N ASP A 33 4.44 -4.55 2.32
CA ASP A 33 4.60 -5.10 3.67
C ASP A 33 5.96 -5.81 3.76
N LEU A 34 6.60 -5.76 4.93
CA LEU A 34 7.89 -6.44 5.16
C LEU A 34 7.74 -7.95 5.36
N ARG A 35 6.53 -8.41 5.70
CA ARG A 35 6.21 -9.83 5.77
C ARG A 35 6.14 -10.43 4.38
N ASP A 36 6.53 -11.69 4.27
CA ASP A 36 6.48 -12.42 3.02
C ASP A 36 5.04 -12.87 2.67
N PRO A 37 4.79 -13.41 1.46
CA PRO A 37 3.46 -13.90 1.08
C PRO A 37 2.90 -15.00 1.98
N ASP A 38 3.76 -15.88 2.54
CA ASP A 38 3.33 -17.02 3.34
C ASP A 38 2.83 -16.56 4.71
N GLU A 39 3.53 -15.59 5.34
CA GLU A 39 3.10 -14.92 6.57
C GLU A 39 1.80 -14.13 6.38
N LEU A 40 1.51 -13.70 5.15
CA LEU A 40 0.35 -12.87 4.80
C LEU A 40 -0.82 -13.64 4.19
N ALA A 41 -0.70 -14.95 3.96
CA ALA A 41 -1.70 -15.74 3.23
C ALA A 41 -3.14 -15.50 3.72
N GLY A 42 -3.39 -15.61 5.02
CA GLY A 42 -4.73 -15.36 5.58
C GLY A 42 -5.22 -13.91 5.44
N THR A 43 -4.31 -12.94 5.40
CA THR A 43 -4.65 -11.52 5.17
C THR A 43 -4.99 -11.26 3.71
N LEU A 44 -4.27 -11.92 2.78
CA LEU A 44 -4.52 -11.83 1.34
C LEU A 44 -5.85 -12.50 0.97
N ASP A 45 -6.17 -13.64 1.59
CA ASP A 45 -7.46 -14.33 1.40
C ASP A 45 -8.65 -13.44 1.74
N GLU A 46 -8.53 -12.62 2.80
CA GLU A 46 -9.58 -11.67 3.15
C GLU A 46 -9.78 -10.59 2.07
N LEU A 47 -8.78 -10.29 1.25
CA LEU A 47 -8.86 -9.31 0.15
C LEU A 47 -9.26 -9.94 -1.18
N ALA A 48 -9.50 -11.26 -1.23
CA ALA A 48 -9.98 -11.95 -2.43
C ALA A 48 -11.39 -11.50 -2.87
N ASP A 49 -12.11 -10.75 -2.02
CA ASP A 49 -13.39 -10.11 -2.34
C ASP A 49 -13.26 -8.87 -3.22
N VAL A 50 -12.02 -8.41 -3.49
CA VAL A 50 -11.74 -7.33 -4.43
C VAL A 50 -11.71 -7.92 -5.85
N PRO A 51 -12.56 -7.43 -6.78
CA PRO A 51 -12.58 -7.93 -8.15
C PRO A 51 -11.21 -7.80 -8.86
N ALA A 52 -10.87 -8.78 -9.71
CA ALA A 52 -9.57 -8.85 -10.36
C ALA A 52 -9.29 -7.72 -11.37
N ASP A 53 -10.33 -7.03 -11.84
CA ASP A 53 -10.24 -5.84 -12.71
C ASP A 53 -9.93 -4.55 -11.93
N VAL A 54 -9.92 -4.62 -10.59
CA VAL A 54 -9.52 -3.51 -9.74
C VAL A 54 -8.00 -3.50 -9.58
N PRO A 55 -7.33 -2.34 -9.78
CA PRO A 55 -5.87 -2.24 -9.76
C PRO A 55 -5.32 -2.24 -8.32
N LEU A 56 -5.34 -3.41 -7.67
CA LEU A 56 -4.72 -3.69 -6.38
C LEU A 56 -3.49 -4.60 -6.55
N ARG A 57 -2.31 -4.08 -6.21
CA ARG A 57 -1.02 -4.78 -6.31
C ARG A 57 -0.38 -4.94 -4.93
N TYR A 58 0.45 -5.99 -4.78
CA TYR A 58 1.25 -6.24 -3.58
C TYR A 58 2.75 -6.23 -3.90
N VAL A 59 3.56 -5.69 -3.00
CA VAL A 59 5.04 -5.79 -2.97
C VAL A 59 5.43 -6.23 -1.56
N LEU A 60 5.77 -7.50 -1.40
CA LEU A 60 5.91 -8.17 -0.11
C LEU A 60 7.38 -8.53 0.17
N GLY A 61 7.78 -8.51 1.43
CA GLY A 61 9.16 -8.74 1.88
C GLY A 61 10.05 -7.48 1.85
N GLU A 62 9.57 -6.36 1.33
CA GLU A 62 10.38 -5.16 1.13
C GLU A 62 9.55 -3.89 0.93
N HIS A 63 10.21 -2.73 1.00
CA HIS A 63 9.67 -1.40 0.68
C HIS A 63 10.60 -0.66 -0.30
N PRO A 64 10.67 -1.07 -1.58
CA PRO A 64 11.59 -0.46 -2.53
C PRO A 64 11.18 0.99 -2.82
N LEU A 65 12.16 1.90 -2.89
CA LEU A 65 11.90 3.33 -3.13
C LEU A 65 11.22 3.60 -4.48
N SER A 66 11.35 2.69 -5.44
CA SER A 66 10.65 2.75 -6.73
C SER A 66 9.13 2.68 -6.61
N LEU A 67 8.59 2.26 -5.46
CA LEU A 67 7.15 2.38 -5.17
C LEU A 67 6.66 3.83 -5.23
N LEU A 68 7.54 4.79 -4.94
CA LEU A 68 7.22 6.21 -4.95
C LEU A 68 7.20 6.81 -6.36
N ASP A 69 7.58 6.06 -7.39
CA ASP A 69 7.63 6.56 -8.76
C ASP A 69 6.20 6.77 -9.29
N GLY A 70 5.83 8.04 -9.46
CA GLY A 70 4.49 8.44 -9.88
C GLY A 70 3.42 8.18 -8.82
N ALA A 71 3.78 8.11 -7.54
CA ALA A 71 2.82 8.01 -6.44
C ALA A 71 2.23 9.39 -6.10
N ASP A 72 0.91 9.44 -5.90
CA ASP A 72 0.19 10.66 -5.50
C ASP A 72 0.03 10.76 -3.97
N LEU A 73 0.14 9.64 -3.26
CA LEU A 73 -0.10 9.53 -1.82
C LEU A 73 0.60 8.28 -1.24
N LEU A 74 1.24 8.42 -0.08
CA LEU A 74 1.81 7.33 0.70
C LEU A 74 1.08 7.20 2.05
N CYS A 75 0.15 6.26 2.18
CA CYS A 75 -0.53 5.99 3.43
C CYS A 75 0.27 5.05 4.33
N LEU A 76 0.35 5.38 5.62
CA LEU A 76 1.05 4.56 6.62
C LEU A 76 0.03 3.82 7.50
N SER A 77 0.08 2.49 7.49
CA SER A 77 -0.71 1.70 8.44
C SER A 77 -0.17 1.85 9.86
N GLY A 78 -1.03 1.71 10.86
CA GLY A 78 -0.63 1.83 12.26
C GLY A 78 0.51 0.87 12.61
N GLY A 79 1.59 1.40 13.18
CA GLY A 79 2.79 0.66 13.53
C GLY A 79 3.95 0.81 12.55
N VAL A 80 3.74 1.41 11.36
CA VAL A 80 4.84 1.75 10.45
C VAL A 80 5.62 2.95 11.02
N PRO A 81 6.94 2.84 11.26
CA PRO A 81 7.73 3.96 11.75
C PRO A 81 7.82 5.09 10.72
N LEU A 82 7.89 6.34 11.20
CA LEU A 82 7.90 7.53 10.34
C LEU A 82 9.30 7.90 9.82
N ASP A 83 10.32 7.22 10.29
CA ASP A 83 11.75 7.43 10.04
C ASP A 83 12.37 6.32 9.18
N ILE A 84 11.56 5.44 8.58
CA ILE A 84 12.06 4.45 7.62
C ILE A 84 12.40 5.12 6.27
N PRO A 85 13.35 4.56 5.49
CA PRO A 85 13.86 5.21 4.28
C PRO A 85 12.79 5.63 3.26
N ILE A 86 11.75 4.80 3.05
CA ILE A 86 10.68 5.12 2.10
C ILE A 86 9.79 6.29 2.55
N VAL A 87 9.64 6.51 3.87
CA VAL A 87 8.86 7.65 4.38
C VAL A 87 9.66 8.94 4.27
N GLU A 88 10.96 8.89 4.57
CA GLU A 88 11.86 10.01 4.38
C GLU A 88 11.95 10.41 2.91
N GLU A 89 12.08 9.43 2.01
CA GLU A 89 12.12 9.65 0.57
C GLU A 89 10.80 10.24 0.05
N ALA A 90 9.65 9.77 0.53
CA ALA A 90 8.35 10.34 0.15
C ALA A 90 8.25 11.81 0.54
N ARG A 91 8.71 12.18 1.75
CA ARG A 91 8.79 13.58 2.19
C ARG A 91 9.74 14.39 1.31
N ALA A 92 10.91 13.85 0.98
CA ALA A 92 11.88 14.51 0.11
C ALA A 92 11.32 14.79 -1.30
N ARG A 93 10.48 13.87 -1.81
CA ARG A 93 9.77 14.02 -3.10
C ARG A 93 8.52 14.89 -3.03
N GLY A 94 8.12 15.36 -1.84
CA GLY A 94 6.89 16.13 -1.64
C GLY A 94 5.61 15.31 -1.80
N ILE A 95 5.69 13.98 -1.68
CA ILE A 95 4.53 13.08 -1.71
C ILE A 95 3.79 13.20 -0.38
N PRO A 96 2.47 13.48 -0.38
CA PRO A 96 1.65 13.50 0.82
C PRO A 96 1.68 12.16 1.58
N LEU A 97 1.61 12.23 2.92
CA LEU A 97 1.53 11.07 3.84
C LEU A 97 0.15 10.96 4.49
#